data_AF-A0A2W6MW02-F1
#
_entry.id   AF-A0A2W6MW02-F1
#
_cell.length_a   1.000
_cell.length_b   1.000
_cell.length_c   1.000
_cell.angle_alpha   90.00
_cell.angle_beta   90.00
_cell.angle_gamma   90.00
#
_symmetry.space_group_name_H-M   'P 1'
#
loop_
_entity.id
_entity.type
_entity.pdbx_description
1 polymer ?
#
loop_
_entity_poly.entity_id
_entity_poly.type
_entity_poly.pdbx_seq_one_letter_code
_entity_poly.pdbx_strand_id
1 'polypeptide(L)'
;MHIIKNNFISKGKFMKKNHKYLLTALACIPFMLNAGELCDQKTKIIQNKIQILQSYPNTQNKIEGLKVALKNHQKYCTDEKIIKESKLKISKLEEKIKEKELDKQEAEFKGKISKVAKIEYKIKELEEEKEIEMLFLKSIEKGDK
;
A
#
# COMPACT_ATOMS: atom_id res chain seq x y z
N MET A 1 -21.01 -41.07 34.94
CA MET A 1 -20.05 -42.02 34.34
C MET A 1 -20.14 -41.85 32.83
N HIS A 2 -19.35 -40.95 32.25
CA HIS A 2 -18.21 -41.26 31.35
C HIS A 2 -18.65 -42.12 30.13
N ILE A 3 -18.39 -41.84 28.84
CA ILE A 3 -17.51 -40.93 28.08
C ILE A 3 -17.99 -41.00 26.61
N ILE A 4 -18.05 -39.84 25.94
CA ILE A 4 -17.61 -39.51 24.56
C ILE A 4 -17.56 -40.63 23.51
N LYS A 5 -18.25 -40.41 22.37
CA LYS A 5 -17.65 -40.53 21.04
C LYS A 5 -18.05 -39.37 20.13
N ASN A 6 -17.09 -38.47 19.96
CA ASN A 6 -16.95 -37.53 18.85
C ASN A 6 -17.10 -38.26 17.50
N ASN A 7 -17.80 -37.63 16.56
CA ASN A 7 -17.51 -37.75 15.13
C ASN A 7 -17.60 -36.36 14.50
N PHE A 8 -16.53 -35.61 14.72
CA PHE A 8 -16.06 -34.58 13.81
C PHE A 8 -15.73 -35.24 12.47
N ILE A 9 -16.11 -34.64 11.35
CA ILE A 9 -15.48 -34.67 10.02
C ILE A 9 -16.58 -34.30 9.01
N SER A 10 -16.69 -33.00 8.70
CA SER A 10 -17.22 -32.56 7.41
C SER A 10 -16.10 -31.82 6.69
N LYS A 11 -15.61 -32.49 5.65
CA LYS A 11 -14.47 -32.14 4.82
C LYS A 11 -14.78 -30.85 4.04
N GLY A 12 -14.31 -29.71 4.55
CA GLY A 12 -14.21 -28.48 3.77
C GLY A 12 -13.09 -28.62 2.74
N LYS A 13 -13.44 -28.66 1.45
CA LYS A 13 -12.48 -28.63 0.34
C LYS A 13 -11.69 -27.32 0.39
N PHE A 14 -10.45 -27.42 0.88
CA PHE A 14 -9.43 -26.39 0.79
C PHE A 14 -9.16 -26.12 -0.70
N MET A 15 -9.35 -24.88 -1.15
CA MET A 15 -8.98 -24.47 -2.51
C MET A 15 -7.46 -24.59 -2.68
N LYS A 16 -7.03 -25.59 -3.45
CA LYS A 16 -5.67 -25.72 -3.95
C LYS A 16 -5.43 -24.67 -5.03
N LYS A 17 -4.61 -23.66 -4.76
CA LYS A 17 -3.98 -22.84 -5.81
C LYS A 17 -2.60 -23.44 -6.09
N ASN A 18 -2.48 -24.02 -7.27
CA ASN A 18 -1.31 -24.76 -7.71
C ASN A 18 -0.13 -23.80 -7.95
N HIS A 19 0.92 -24.04 -7.17
CA HIS A 19 2.26 -23.47 -7.27
C HIS A 19 2.97 -24.15 -8.45
N LYS A 20 2.90 -23.58 -9.65
CA LYS A 20 3.55 -24.15 -10.85
C LYS A 20 3.99 -23.09 -11.87
N TYR A 21 4.63 -22.02 -11.40
CA TYR A 21 5.56 -21.24 -12.23
C TYR A 21 6.93 -21.24 -11.57
N LEU A 22 7.71 -22.15 -12.12
CA LEU A 22 9.07 -22.57 -11.82
C LEU A 22 10.03 -21.63 -12.54
N LEU A 23 10.96 -21.04 -11.78
CA LEU A 23 12.33 -20.64 -12.14
C LEU A 23 12.58 -20.05 -13.56
N THR A 24 12.67 -18.72 -13.62
CA THR A 24 13.50 -18.01 -14.62
C THR A 24 14.64 -17.30 -13.89
N ALA A 25 15.87 -17.73 -14.15
CA ALA A 25 17.09 -17.18 -13.58
C ALA A 25 17.63 -15.98 -14.38
N LEU A 26 18.09 -14.98 -13.62
CA LEU A 26 19.24 -14.10 -13.87
C LEU A 26 19.34 -13.33 -15.20
N ALA A 27 18.96 -12.05 -15.15
CA ALA A 27 19.72 -10.97 -15.81
C ALA A 27 19.71 -9.72 -14.91
N CYS A 28 20.90 -9.19 -14.67
CA CYS A 28 21.20 -8.07 -13.79
C CYS A 28 20.55 -6.77 -14.29
N ILE A 29 19.65 -6.16 -13.52
CA ILE A 29 19.49 -4.70 -13.48
C ILE A 29 19.12 -4.31 -12.04
N PRO A 30 20.06 -3.85 -11.19
CA PRO A 30 19.70 -3.01 -10.06
C PRO A 30 19.43 -1.61 -10.61
N PHE A 31 18.36 -1.44 -11.38
CA PHE A 31 17.70 -0.14 -11.40
C PHE A 31 16.87 -0.17 -10.15
N MET A 32 17.42 0.45 -9.10
CA MET A 32 16.67 0.86 -7.92
C MET A 32 15.24 1.13 -8.35
N LEU A 33 14.29 0.34 -7.83
CA LEU A 33 12.92 0.84 -7.75
C LEU A 33 13.06 2.14 -6.97
N ASN A 34 13.01 3.26 -7.68
CA ASN A 34 12.69 4.52 -7.05
C ASN A 34 11.21 4.39 -6.71
N ALA A 35 10.92 3.66 -5.63
CA ALA A 35 9.66 3.78 -4.93
C ALA A 35 9.50 5.29 -4.74
N GLY A 36 8.51 5.88 -5.41
CA GLY A 36 8.39 7.33 -5.53
C GLY A 36 8.44 7.94 -4.14
N GLU A 37 9.61 8.48 -3.79
CA GLU A 37 9.82 9.11 -2.51
C GLU A 37 9.11 10.46 -2.55
N LEU A 38 8.32 10.76 -1.51
CA LEU A 38 7.54 12.00 -1.44
C LEU A 38 8.46 13.21 -1.65
N CYS A 39 7.94 14.25 -2.29
CA CYS A 39 8.70 15.45 -2.64
C CYS A 39 9.48 16.02 -1.45
N ASP A 40 8.87 16.04 -0.27
CA ASP A 40 9.48 16.48 1.00
C ASP A 40 10.63 15.60 1.46
N GLN A 41 10.46 14.28 1.36
CA GLN A 41 11.47 13.34 1.81
C GLN A 41 12.73 13.46 0.94
N LYS A 42 12.55 13.59 -0.38
CA LYS A 42 13.66 13.83 -1.31
C LYS A 42 14.30 15.21 -1.13
N THR A 43 13.51 16.24 -0.77
CA THR A 43 14.02 17.56 -0.38
C THR A 43 14.95 17.47 0.83
N LYS A 44 14.52 16.77 1.90
CA LYS A 44 15.35 16.55 3.11
C LYS A 44 16.64 15.81 2.81
N ILE A 45 16.61 14.81 1.92
CA ILE A 45 17.82 14.08 1.51
C ILE A 45 18.81 14.99 0.79
N ILE A 46 18.34 15.85 -0.12
CA ILE A 46 19.21 16.81 -0.81
C ILE A 46 19.80 17.82 0.18
N GLN A 47 18.99 18.33 1.12
CA GLN A 47 19.45 19.24 2.17
C GLN A 47 20.49 18.61 3.09
N ASN A 48 20.27 17.38 3.56
CA ASN A 48 21.23 16.64 4.38
C ASN A 48 22.55 16.42 3.62
N LYS A 49 22.48 16.10 2.32
CA LYS A 49 23.69 15.97 1.49
C LYS A 49 24.46 17.29 1.39
N ILE A 50 23.77 18.42 1.25
CA ILE A 50 24.40 19.75 1.28
C ILE A 50 25.09 19.97 2.64
N GLN A 51 24.40 19.72 3.75
CA GLN A 51 24.96 19.90 5.10
C GLN A 51 26.20 19.04 5.33
N ILE A 52 26.16 17.77 4.94
CA ILE A 52 27.31 16.87 5.05
C ILE A 52 28.49 17.42 4.24
N LEU A 53 28.25 17.84 2.99
CA LEU A 53 29.32 18.33 2.11
C LEU A 53 29.96 19.65 2.57
N GLN A 54 29.24 20.48 3.33
CA GLN A 54 29.79 21.72 3.90
C GLN A 54 30.95 21.48 4.86
N SER A 55 31.02 20.32 5.50
CA SER A 55 32.10 19.96 6.44
C SER A 55 33.37 19.42 5.75
N TYR A 56 33.38 19.28 4.42
CA TYR A 56 34.51 18.73 3.67
C TYR A 56 35.14 19.78 2.73
N PRO A 57 36.48 19.82 2.60
CA PRO A 57 37.15 20.70 1.66
C PRO A 57 36.89 20.27 0.20
N ASN A 58 37.03 21.20 -0.74
CA ASN A 58 36.92 20.96 -2.20
C ASN A 58 35.55 20.43 -2.69
N THR A 59 34.47 20.70 -1.96
CA THR A 59 33.10 20.24 -2.31
C THR A 59 32.21 21.34 -2.88
N GLN A 60 32.71 22.57 -3.03
CA GLN A 60 31.88 23.74 -3.36
C GLN A 60 31.05 23.58 -4.63
N ASN A 61 31.65 23.11 -5.72
CA ASN A 61 30.94 22.88 -6.98
C ASN A 61 29.81 21.83 -6.84
N LYS A 62 30.00 20.82 -5.98
CA LYS A 62 28.97 19.80 -5.69
C LYS A 62 27.82 20.41 -4.88
N ILE A 63 28.13 21.26 -3.91
CA ILE A 63 27.13 21.98 -3.11
C ILE A 63 26.28 22.88 -4.01
N GLU A 64 26.89 23.62 -4.93
CA GLU A 64 26.17 24.47 -5.89
C GLU A 64 25.25 23.66 -6.80
N GLY A 65 25.74 22.55 -7.36
CA GLY A 65 24.91 21.62 -8.13
C GLY A 65 23.72 21.08 -7.34
N LEU A 66 23.93 20.71 -6.07
CA LEU A 66 22.84 20.26 -5.19
C LEU A 66 21.85 21.37 -4.84
N LYS A 67 22.29 22.62 -4.68
CA LYS A 67 21.39 23.78 -4.48
C LYS A 67 20.51 24.04 -5.70
N VAL A 68 21.07 23.94 -6.91
CA VAL A 68 20.29 24.04 -8.16
C VAL A 68 19.30 22.89 -8.26
N ALA A 69 19.73 21.65 -7.97
CA ALA A 69 18.85 20.49 -7.96
C ALA A 69 17.73 20.63 -6.91
N LEU A 70 18.03 21.14 -5.72
CA LEU A 70 17.05 21.43 -4.67
C LEU A 70 16.01 22.44 -5.14
N LYS A 71 16.46 23.56 -5.71
CA LYS A 71 15.57 24.61 -6.24
C LYS A 71 14.66 24.08 -7.36
N ASN A 72 15.21 23.30 -8.28
CA ASN A 72 14.43 22.71 -9.37
C ASN A 72 13.45 21.64 -8.84
N HIS A 73 13.88 20.82 -7.88
CA HIS A 73 13.02 19.81 -7.26
C HIS A 73 11.87 20.46 -6.47
N GLN A 74 12.14 21.51 -5.69
CA GLN A 74 11.10 22.29 -5.01
C GLN A 74 10.15 23.00 -5.98
N LYS A 75 10.62 23.38 -7.16
CA LYS A 75 9.79 24.06 -8.16
C LYS A 75 8.88 23.11 -8.95
N TYR A 76 9.33 21.88 -9.23
CA TYR A 76 8.68 20.98 -10.18
C TYR A 76 8.25 19.63 -9.60
N CYS A 77 8.63 19.28 -8.37
CA CYS A 77 8.17 18.04 -7.76
C CYS A 77 6.72 18.17 -7.30
N THR A 78 5.92 17.17 -7.66
CA THR A 78 4.54 17.02 -7.19
C THR A 78 4.31 15.55 -6.83
N ASP A 79 3.60 15.27 -5.74
CA ASP A 79 3.22 13.91 -5.35
C ASP A 79 1.97 13.41 -6.12
N GLU A 80 1.60 14.07 -7.22
CA GLU A 80 0.42 13.80 -8.06
C GLU A 80 0.23 12.32 -8.41
N LYS A 81 1.32 11.62 -8.77
CA LYS A 81 1.24 10.21 -9.14
C LYS A 81 0.80 9.36 -7.95
N ILE A 82 1.37 9.60 -6.77
CA ILE A 82 1.05 8.89 -5.53
C ILE A 82 -0.38 9.21 -5.12
N ILE A 83 -0.80 10.48 -5.20
CA ILE A 83 -2.17 10.92 -4.96
C ILE A 83 -3.16 10.20 -5.89
N LYS A 84 -2.87 10.12 -7.19
CA LYS A 84 -3.73 9.42 -8.18
C LYS A 84 -3.83 7.93 -7.88
N GLU A 85 -2.72 7.28 -7.54
CA GLU A 85 -2.69 5.87 -7.17
C GLU A 85 -3.49 5.59 -5.89
N SER A 86 -3.35 6.42 -4.85
CA SER A 86 -4.14 6.31 -3.61
C SER A 86 -5.63 6.53 -3.85
N LYS A 87 -6.02 7.54 -4.64
CA LYS A 87 -7.43 7.77 -5.02
C LYS A 87 -8.02 6.57 -5.77
N LEU A 88 -7.25 6.00 -6.70
CA LEU A 88 -7.66 4.79 -7.41
C LEU A 88 -7.81 3.59 -6.46
N LYS A 89 -6.92 3.44 -5.48
CA LYS A 89 -6.99 2.36 -4.48
C LYS A 89 -8.23 2.50 -3.59
N ILE A 90 -8.55 3.71 -3.13
CA ILE A 90 -9.77 4.00 -2.36
C ILE A 90 -11.01 3.60 -3.18
N SER A 91 -11.09 4.03 -4.44
CA SER A 91 -12.22 3.68 -5.32
C SER A 91 -12.38 2.17 -5.50
N LYS A 92 -11.28 1.43 -5.66
CA LYS A 92 -11.30 -0.04 -5.73
C LYS A 92 -11.72 -0.70 -4.43
N LEU A 93 -11.37 -0.14 -3.28
CA LEU A 93 -11.80 -0.65 -1.98
C LEU A 93 -13.30 -0.42 -1.77
N GLU A 94 -13.83 0.73 -2.17
CA GLU A 94 -15.26 1.02 -2.15
C GLU A 94 -16.07 0.07 -3.04
N GLU A 95 -15.58 -0.23 -4.24
CA GLU A 95 -16.20 -1.21 -5.13
C GLU A 95 -16.24 -2.61 -4.50
N LYS A 96 -15.12 -3.05 -3.90
CA LYS A 96 -15.05 -4.34 -3.20
C LYS A 96 -15.97 -4.40 -1.98
N ILE A 97 -16.10 -3.32 -1.22
CA ILE A 97 -17.03 -3.25 -0.09
C ILE A 97 -18.46 -3.44 -0.58
N LYS A 98 -18.87 -2.71 -1.64
CA LYS A 98 -20.20 -2.87 -2.26
C LYS A 98 -20.46 -4.30 -2.75
N GLU A 99 -19.48 -4.92 -3.39
CA GLU A 99 -19.58 -6.34 -3.80
C GLU A 99 -19.82 -7.26 -2.60
N LYS A 100 -19.09 -7.05 -1.50
CA LYS A 100 -19.24 -7.86 -0.28
C LYS A 100 -20.55 -7.57 0.46
N GLU A 101 -21.08 -6.36 0.38
CA GLU A 101 -22.41 -6.03 0.91
C GLU A 101 -23.51 -6.78 0.15
N LEU A 102 -23.40 -6.88 -1.18
CA LEU A 102 -24.32 -7.71 -1.98
C LEU A 102 -24.19 -9.20 -1.62
N ASP A 103 -22.97 -9.71 -1.48
CA ASP A 103 -22.72 -11.08 -1.02
C ASP A 103 -23.34 -11.35 0.37
N LYS A 104 -23.30 -10.34 1.26
CA LYS A 104 -23.88 -10.40 2.60
C LYS A 104 -25.40 -10.53 2.51
N GLN A 105 -26.06 -9.67 1.74
CA GLN A 105 -27.52 -9.71 1.54
C GLN A 105 -27.97 -11.07 0.97
N GLU A 106 -27.21 -11.63 0.01
CA GLU A 106 -27.51 -12.96 -0.53
C GLU A 106 -27.36 -14.06 0.53
N ALA A 107 -26.35 -13.96 1.40
CA ALA A 107 -26.12 -14.92 2.47
C ALA A 107 -27.20 -14.83 3.57
N GLU A 108 -27.66 -13.62 3.89
CA GLU A 108 -28.78 -13.36 4.81
C GLU A 108 -30.08 -13.96 4.27
N PHE A 109 -30.41 -13.69 3.01
CA PHE A 109 -31.59 -14.25 2.34
C PHE A 109 -31.58 -15.79 2.35
N LYS A 110 -30.39 -16.40 2.21
CA LYS A 110 -30.22 -17.87 2.24
C LYS A 110 -30.08 -18.45 3.65
N GLY A 111 -30.21 -17.65 4.72
CA GLY A 111 -30.09 -18.10 6.11
C GLY A 111 -28.71 -18.61 6.50
N LYS A 112 -27.65 -18.21 5.79
CA LYS A 112 -26.28 -18.73 5.98
C LYS A 112 -25.51 -17.94 7.04
N ILE A 113 -25.93 -18.06 8.30
CA ILE A 113 -25.40 -17.25 9.44
C ILE A 113 -23.86 -17.28 9.54
N SER A 114 -23.24 -18.46 9.43
CA SER A 114 -21.76 -18.58 9.45
C SER A 114 -21.08 -17.89 8.26
N LYS A 115 -21.75 -17.80 7.10
CA LYS A 115 -21.24 -17.08 5.93
C LYS A 115 -21.37 -15.57 6.11
N VAL A 116 -22.49 -15.10 6.69
CA VAL A 116 -22.71 -13.69 7.01
C VAL A 116 -21.59 -13.15 7.92
N ALA A 117 -21.31 -13.82 9.03
CA ALA A 117 -20.26 -13.39 9.96
C ALA A 117 -18.86 -13.30 9.29
N LYS A 118 -18.55 -14.21 8.36
CA LYS A 118 -17.29 -14.16 7.59
C LYS A 118 -17.25 -12.99 6.60
N ILE A 119 -18.38 -12.66 5.98
CA ILE A 119 -18.47 -11.53 5.04
C ILE A 119 -18.36 -10.21 5.81
N GLU A 120 -19.02 -10.08 6.96
CA GLU A 120 -18.92 -8.89 7.81
C GLU A 120 -17.50 -8.63 8.29
N TYR A 121 -16.79 -9.68 8.71
CA TYR A 121 -15.38 -9.57 9.03
C TYR A 121 -14.56 -9.04 7.83
N LYS A 122 -14.86 -9.53 6.62
CA LYS A 122 -14.15 -9.10 5.41
C LYS A 122 -14.48 -7.66 5.02
N ILE A 123 -15.72 -7.22 5.19
CA ILE A 123 -16.12 -5.82 5.00
C ILE A 123 -15.32 -4.93 5.96
N LYS A 124 -15.25 -5.30 7.24
CA LYS A 124 -14.49 -4.55 8.24
C LYS A 124 -13.00 -4.41 7.88
N GLU A 125 -12.35 -5.48 7.45
CA GLU A 125 -10.95 -5.41 6.98
C GLU A 125 -10.78 -4.44 5.79
N LEU A 126 -11.72 -4.45 4.84
CA LEU A 126 -11.68 -3.55 3.69
C LEU A 126 -11.94 -2.09 4.08
N GLU A 127 -12.81 -1.85 5.06
CA GLU A 127 -13.07 -0.52 5.63
C GLU A 127 -11.85 0.03 6.35
N GLU A 128 -11.19 -0.79 7.17
CA GLU A 128 -9.93 -0.44 7.83
C GLU A 128 -8.83 -0.12 6.81
N GLU A 129 -8.67 -0.93 5.75
CA GLU A 129 -7.71 -0.65 4.68
C GLU A 129 -8.03 0.67 3.96
N LYS A 130 -9.32 0.92 3.69
CA LYS A 130 -9.77 2.17 3.07
C LYS A 130 -9.48 3.37 3.97
N GLU A 131 -9.71 3.25 5.27
CA GLU A 131 -9.43 4.31 6.25
C GLU A 131 -7.94 4.65 6.30
N ILE A 132 -7.08 3.64 6.35
CA ILE A 132 -5.63 3.82 6.32
C ILE A 132 -5.21 4.57 5.04
N GLU A 133 -5.72 4.16 3.88
CA GLU A 133 -5.40 4.80 2.61
C GLU A 133 -5.92 6.26 2.55
N MET A 134 -7.11 6.53 3.10
CA MET A 134 -7.63 7.89 3.22
C MET A 134 -6.78 8.77 4.15
N LEU A 135 -6.27 8.22 5.26
CA LEU A 135 -5.38 8.94 6.17
C LEU A 135 -4.04 9.25 5.49
N PHE A 136 -3.49 8.30 4.74
CA PHE A 136 -2.28 8.50 3.94
C PHE A 136 -2.48 9.60 2.89
N LEU A 137 -3.56 9.54 2.11
CA LEU A 137 -3.88 10.56 1.11
C LEU A 137 -4.01 11.96 1.73
N LYS A 138 -4.72 12.07 2.87
CA LYS A 138 -4.85 13.33 3.62
C LYS A 138 -3.51 13.85 4.14
N SER A 139 -2.55 12.97 4.43
CA SER A 139 -1.22 13.41 4.88
C SER A 139 -0.41 14.04 3.75
N ILE A 140 -0.55 13.52 2.52
CA ILE A 140 0.14 14.05 1.33
C ILE A 140 -0.48 15.37 0.89
N GLU A 141 -1.80 15.44 0.74
CA GLU A 141 -2.50 16.67 0.30
C GLU A 141 -2.35 17.84 1.30
N LYS A 142 -1.95 17.57 2.55
CA LYS A 142 -1.63 18.62 3.54
C LYS A 142 -0.19 19.12 3.46
N GLY A 143 0.74 18.31 2.93
CA GLY A 143 2.15 18.68 2.75
C GLY A 143 2.38 19.67 1.61
N ASP A 144 1.42 19.80 0.69
CA ASP A 144 1.44 20.77 -0.43
C ASP A 144 1.10 22.22 -0.02
N LYS A 145 1.03 22.56 1.28
CA LYS A 145 0.66 23.91 1.78
C LYS A 145 1.78 24.66 2.48
#